data_AF-A0A2J0M4E3-F1
#
_entry.id   AF-A0A2J0M4E3-F1
#
_cell.length_a   1.000
_cell.length_b   1.000
_cell.length_c   1.000
_cell.angle_alpha   90.00
_cell.angle_beta   90.00
_cell.angle_gamma   90.00
#
_symmetry.space_group_name_H-M   'P 1'
#
loop_
_entity.id
_entity.type
_entity.pdbx_description
1 polymer ?
#
loop_
_entity_poly.entity_id
_entity_poly.type
_entity_poly.pdbx_seq_one_letter_code
_entity_poly.pdbx_strand_id
1 'polypeptide(L)'
;MPLFVKKNKYKLERRGMEIDDAVLTMTENGADKIEWPLNRFFTNLFWWFMIGIFCILFSRVIYLNIFKGAEYQEIAERNSLRAIVIPAPRGIIYDRFGKQLVSNTPSMDAIIVPIDIPKEKEKQDEIARLLISTFSLDGGVLDEIFQKMDQRSLQPILLKAQVSQEETLLFLSR
;
A
#
# COMPACT_ATOMS: atom_id res chain seq x y z
N MET A 1 31.36 65.72 -15.74
CA MET A 1 30.73 66.12 -14.46
C MET A 1 29.82 64.99 -14.01
N PRO A 2 30.16 64.18 -13.00
CA PRO A 2 29.26 63.15 -12.51
C PRO A 2 28.32 63.72 -11.44
N LEU A 3 27.01 63.69 -11.70
CA LEU A 3 25.96 64.01 -10.73
C LEU A 3 25.83 62.84 -9.73
N PHE A 4 26.50 62.96 -8.59
CA PHE A 4 26.25 62.09 -7.44
C PHE A 4 24.90 62.45 -6.81
N VAL A 5 23.86 61.65 -7.10
CA VAL A 5 22.59 61.74 -6.38
C VAL A 5 22.73 60.96 -5.06
N LYS A 6 22.89 61.71 -3.97
CA LYS A 6 22.93 61.19 -2.59
C LYS A 6 21.58 60.53 -2.28
N LYS A 7 21.54 59.21 -2.18
CA LYS A 7 20.35 58.50 -1.65
C LYS A 7 20.17 58.88 -0.18
N ASN A 8 19.22 59.77 0.09
CA ASN A 8 18.83 60.12 1.44
C ASN A 8 18.09 58.91 2.05
N LYS A 9 18.59 58.39 3.18
CA LYS A 9 17.94 57.30 3.90
C LYS A 9 16.80 57.90 4.72
N TYR A 10 15.57 57.80 4.23
CA TYR A 10 14.38 58.15 5.00
C TYR A 10 14.25 57.18 6.19
N LYS A 11 14.15 57.74 7.39
CA LYS A 11 13.90 57.01 8.64
C LYS A 11 12.38 56.83 8.75
N LEU A 12 11.86 55.69 8.30
CA LEU A 12 10.44 55.36 8.49
C LEU A 12 10.18 55.20 10.00
N GLU A 13 9.35 56.08 10.57
CA GLU A 13 8.83 55.90 11.92
C GLU A 13 7.93 54.65 11.98
N ARG A 14 8.01 53.89 13.07
CA ARG A 14 7.28 52.63 13.29
C ARG A 14 5.81 52.84 13.69
N ARG A 15 5.16 53.89 13.19
CA ARG A 15 3.73 54.12 13.42
C ARG A 15 3.04 53.85 12.10
N GLY A 16 2.26 52.77 12.03
CA GLY A 16 1.49 52.45 10.82
C GLY A 16 0.54 53.60 10.52
N MET A 17 0.50 54.04 9.26
CA MET A 17 -0.54 54.98 8.81
C MET A 17 -1.88 54.25 8.82
N GLU A 18 -2.87 54.86 9.48
CA GLU A 18 -4.25 54.41 9.37
C GLU A 18 -4.79 54.77 7.97
N ILE A 19 -5.83 54.07 7.52
CA ILE A 19 -6.38 54.23 6.15
C ILE A 19 -6.76 55.70 5.90
N ASP A 20 -7.26 56.39 6.92
CA ASP A 20 -7.69 57.78 6.85
C ASP A 20 -6.51 58.75 6.66
N ASP A 21 -5.33 58.44 7.22
CA ASP A 21 -4.11 59.24 7.04
C ASP A 21 -3.55 59.10 5.61
N ALA A 22 -3.67 57.92 5.01
CA ALA A 22 -3.21 57.66 3.64
C ALA A 22 -4.06 58.39 2.58
N VAL A 23 -5.38 58.54 2.83
CA VAL A 23 -6.29 59.28 1.95
C VAL A 23 -5.99 60.78 1.98
N LEU A 24 -5.67 61.33 3.15
CA LEU A 24 -5.32 62.75 3.32
C LEU A 24 -3.95 63.11 2.74
N THR A 25 -3.03 62.15 2.61
CA THR A 25 -1.68 62.35 2.06
C THR A 25 -1.53 62.00 0.58
N MET A 26 -2.59 61.61 -0.13
CA MET A 26 -2.56 61.21 -1.56
C MET A 26 -1.92 62.24 -2.52
N THR A 27 -1.77 63.50 -2.11
CA THR A 27 -1.12 64.56 -2.91
C THR A 27 0.42 64.61 -2.74
N GLU A 28 0.99 63.93 -1.73
CA GLU A 28 2.44 63.84 -1.53
C GLU A 28 3.04 62.62 -2.26
N ASN A 29 4.14 62.84 -2.99
CA ASN A 29 4.88 61.80 -3.71
C ASN A 29 5.46 60.76 -2.73
N GLY A 30 4.69 59.72 -2.43
CA GLY A 30 5.03 58.67 -1.47
C GLY A 30 3.84 57.99 -0.79
N ALA A 31 2.63 58.54 -0.94
CA ALA A 31 1.38 58.00 -0.36
C ALA A 31 0.94 56.63 -0.93
N ASP A 32 1.59 56.15 -1.99
CA ASP A 32 1.22 54.89 -2.67
C ASP A 32 1.70 53.63 -1.94
N LYS A 33 2.48 53.76 -0.85
CA LYS A 33 3.15 52.62 -0.19
C LYS A 33 2.50 52.30 1.16
N ILE A 34 1.31 51.71 1.07
CA ILE A 34 0.52 51.26 2.23
C ILE A 34 1.08 49.95 2.82
N GLU A 35 1.84 49.17 2.06
CA GLU A 35 2.41 47.89 2.50
C GLU A 35 3.93 47.94 2.73
N TRP A 36 4.38 47.21 3.73
CA TRP A 36 5.80 47.05 4.03
C TRP A 36 6.52 46.37 2.85
N PRO A 37 7.64 46.93 2.33
CA PRO A 37 8.38 46.29 1.26
C PRO A 37 9.06 45.02 1.82
N LEU A 38 8.51 43.86 1.50
CA LEU A 38 9.09 42.59 1.88
C LEU A 38 10.50 42.49 1.29
N ASN A 39 11.49 42.16 2.12
CA ASN A 39 12.88 42.19 1.70
C ASN A 39 13.10 41.17 0.56
N ARG A 40 13.57 41.65 -0.60
CA ARG A 40 13.85 40.83 -1.79
C ARG A 40 14.86 39.72 -1.50
N PHE A 41 15.73 39.90 -0.51
CA PHE A 41 16.68 38.86 -0.10
C PHE A 41 15.98 37.67 0.57
N PHE A 42 15.13 37.92 1.57
CA PHE A 42 14.44 36.86 2.32
C PHE A 42 13.38 36.14 1.49
N THR A 43 12.68 36.86 0.61
CA THR A 43 11.69 36.27 -0.33
C THR A 43 12.33 35.34 -1.35
N ASN A 44 13.46 35.75 -1.93
CA ASN A 44 14.21 34.90 -2.85
C ASN A 44 14.75 33.66 -2.15
N LEU A 45 15.26 33.79 -0.93
CA LEU A 45 15.75 32.65 -0.14
C LEU A 45 14.62 31.65 0.15
N PHE A 46 13.45 32.13 0.56
CA PHE A 46 12.27 31.30 0.79
C PHE A 46 11.83 30.58 -0.50
N TRP A 47 11.83 31.27 -1.63
CA TRP A 47 11.50 30.68 -2.94
C TRP A 47 12.48 29.58 -3.35
N TRP A 48 13.79 29.79 -3.20
CA TRP A 48 14.81 28.78 -3.47
C TRP A 48 14.68 27.56 -2.57
N PHE A 49 14.37 27.78 -1.29
CA PHE A 49 14.12 26.70 -0.34
C PHE A 49 12.91 25.85 -0.75
N MET A 50 11.80 26.48 -1.12
CA MET A 50 10.61 25.79 -1.61
C MET A 50 10.90 24.99 -2.88
N ILE A 51 11.59 25.57 -3.85
CA ILE A 51 12.01 24.87 -5.07
C ILE A 51 12.87 23.65 -4.72
N GLY A 52 13.83 23.77 -3.79
CA GLY A 52 14.66 22.67 -3.34
C GLY A 52 13.84 21.49 -2.78
N ILE A 53 12.85 21.77 -1.93
CA ILE A 53 11.94 20.74 -1.39
C ILE A 53 11.19 20.04 -2.52
N PHE A 54 10.58 20.82 -3.43
CA PHE A 54 9.84 20.25 -4.55
C PHE A 54 10.74 19.42 -5.47
N CYS A 55 11.97 19.85 -5.75
CA CYS A 55 12.94 19.06 -6.51
C CYS A 55 13.25 17.71 -5.84
N ILE A 56 13.43 17.69 -4.52
CA ILE A 56 13.66 16.44 -3.77
C ILE A 56 12.44 15.51 -3.89
N LEU A 57 11.24 16.04 -3.65
CA LEU A 57 10.00 15.25 -3.77
C LEU A 57 9.80 14.73 -5.21
N PHE A 58 10.04 15.56 -6.22
CA PHE A 58 9.88 15.19 -7.62
C PHE A 58 10.89 14.11 -8.01
N SER A 59 12.14 14.22 -7.57
CA SER A 59 13.17 13.19 -7.77
C SER A 59 12.76 11.86 -7.13
N ARG A 60 12.13 11.91 -5.95
CA ARG A 60 11.64 10.72 -5.25
C ARG A 60 10.49 10.07 -6.00
N VAL A 61 9.54 10.87 -6.52
CA VAL A 61 8.42 10.38 -7.33
C VAL A 61 8.95 9.72 -8.61
N ILE A 62 9.89 10.36 -9.31
CA ILE A 62 10.54 9.77 -10.50
C ILE A 62 11.23 8.45 -10.15
N TYR A 63 11.94 8.39 -9.01
CA TYR A 63 12.59 7.16 -8.58
C TYR A 63 11.59 6.02 -8.35
N LEU A 64 10.48 6.28 -7.65
CA LEU A 64 9.44 5.29 -7.42
C LEU A 64 8.76 4.83 -8.71
N ASN A 65 8.49 5.75 -9.64
CA ASN A 65 7.77 5.42 -10.88
C ASN A 65 8.65 4.74 -11.93
N ILE A 66 9.89 5.20 -12.14
CA ILE A 66 10.75 4.67 -13.21
C ILE A 66 11.53 3.44 -12.75
N PHE A 67 12.18 3.50 -11.58
CA PHE A 67 13.06 2.41 -11.13
C PHE A 67 12.30 1.31 -10.41
N LYS A 68 11.25 1.68 -9.64
CA LYS A 68 10.44 0.70 -8.89
C LYS A 68 9.04 0.47 -9.46
N GLY A 69 8.66 1.18 -10.52
CA GLY A 69 7.32 1.07 -11.08
C GLY A 69 7.01 -0.34 -11.58
N ALA A 70 7.94 -0.95 -12.32
CA ALA A 70 7.78 -2.31 -12.82
C ALA A 70 7.62 -3.35 -11.69
N GLU A 71 8.42 -3.23 -10.63
CA GLU A 71 8.34 -4.10 -9.45
C GLU A 71 6.99 -3.94 -8.74
N TYR A 72 6.53 -2.70 -8.51
CA TYR A 72 5.24 -2.46 -7.86
C TYR A 72 4.05 -2.84 -8.74
N GLN A 73 4.17 -2.71 -10.06
CA GLN A 73 3.15 -3.18 -11.00
C GLN A 73 3.03 -4.70 -10.97
N GLU A 74 4.15 -5.43 -10.99
CA GLU A 74 4.14 -6.90 -10.88
C GLU A 74 3.50 -7.37 -9.57
N ILE A 75 3.82 -6.70 -8.45
CA ILE A 75 3.20 -6.98 -7.16
C ILE A 75 1.69 -6.68 -7.19
N ALA A 76 1.28 -5.56 -7.81
CA ALA A 76 -0.12 -5.19 -7.92
C ALA A 76 -0.91 -6.18 -8.80
N GLU A 77 -0.35 -6.62 -9.93
CA GLU A 77 -0.96 -7.61 -10.81
C GLU A 77 -1.15 -8.95 -10.08
N ARG A 78 -0.15 -9.40 -9.33
CA ARG A 78 -0.25 -10.60 -8.48
C ARG A 78 -1.32 -10.48 -7.38
N ASN A 79 -1.52 -9.27 -6.85
CA ASN A 79 -2.49 -9.00 -5.79
C ASN A 79 -3.92 -8.72 -6.29
N SER A 80 -4.09 -8.34 -7.57
CA SER A 80 -5.35 -7.72 -8.01
C SER A 80 -6.49 -8.73 -8.21
N LEU A 81 -6.24 -9.97 -8.63
CA LEU A 81 -7.31 -10.93 -8.95
C LEU A 81 -6.87 -12.38 -8.69
N ARG A 82 -7.43 -13.01 -7.64
CA ARG A 82 -7.39 -14.47 -7.45
C ARG A 82 -8.69 -15.06 -8.01
N ALA A 83 -8.66 -15.60 -9.23
CA ALA A 83 -9.80 -16.28 -9.82
C ALA A 83 -9.96 -17.67 -9.17
N ILE A 84 -11.02 -17.84 -8.37
CA ILE A 84 -11.39 -19.14 -7.79
C ILE A 84 -12.51 -19.73 -8.65
N VAL A 85 -12.22 -20.80 -9.37
CA VAL A 85 -13.21 -21.51 -10.16
C VAL A 85 -14.08 -22.31 -9.19
N ILE A 86 -15.37 -21.98 -9.11
CA ILE A 86 -16.35 -22.76 -8.36
C ILE A 86 -17.01 -23.72 -9.36
N PRO A 87 -16.63 -25.01 -9.37
CA PRO A 87 -17.22 -25.96 -10.30
C PRO A 87 -18.70 -26.16 -9.98
N ALA A 88 -19.54 -26.21 -11.01
CA ALA A 88 -20.94 -26.56 -10.83
C ALA A 88 -21.07 -28.03 -10.36
N PRO A 89 -22.03 -28.34 -9.48
CA PRO A 89 -22.29 -29.72 -9.07
C PRO A 89 -22.70 -30.58 -10.27
N ARG A 90 -22.29 -31.86 -10.29
CA ARG A 90 -22.70 -32.77 -11.37
C ARG A 90 -24.20 -33.05 -11.29
N GLY A 91 -24.84 -33.24 -12.44
CA GLY A 91 -26.24 -33.63 -12.51
C GLY A 91 -26.49 -35.00 -11.89
N ILE A 92 -27.65 -35.15 -11.23
CA ILE A 92 -28.12 -36.44 -10.74
C ILE A 92 -28.63 -37.24 -11.94
N ILE A 93 -28.18 -38.49 -12.08
CA ILE A 93 -28.63 -39.39 -13.16
C ILE A 93 -29.65 -40.36 -12.57
N TYR A 94 -30.81 -40.45 -13.22
CA TYR A 94 -31.88 -41.38 -12.87
C TYR A 94 -32.02 -42.47 -13.93
N ASP A 95 -32.39 -43.67 -13.50
CA ASP A 95 -32.86 -44.73 -14.37
C ASP A 95 -34.30 -44.46 -14.85
N ARG A 96 -34.76 -45.22 -15.85
CA ARG A 96 -36.13 -45.19 -16.41
C ARG A 96 -37.26 -45.37 -15.38
N PHE A 97 -36.94 -45.93 -14.21
CA PHE A 97 -37.87 -46.11 -13.10
C PHE A 97 -37.75 -45.02 -12.01
N GLY A 98 -37.00 -43.94 -12.27
CA GLY A 98 -36.78 -42.86 -11.30
C GLY A 98 -35.79 -43.19 -10.18
N LYS A 99 -35.07 -44.32 -10.27
CA LYS A 99 -34.03 -44.68 -9.31
C LYS A 99 -32.75 -43.90 -9.59
N GLN A 100 -32.23 -43.20 -8.59
CA GLN A 100 -30.95 -42.50 -8.70
C GLN A 100 -29.79 -43.49 -8.90
N LEU A 101 -28.98 -43.28 -9.95
CA LEU A 101 -27.79 -44.07 -10.28
C LEU A 101 -26.49 -43.36 -9.91
N VAL A 102 -26.47 -42.02 -9.99
CA VAL A 102 -25.30 -41.20 -9.66
C VAL A 102 -25.71 -40.08 -8.70
N SER A 103 -24.92 -39.89 -7.65
CA SER A 103 -25.09 -38.84 -6.64
C SER A 103 -23.79 -38.07 -6.43
N ASN A 104 -23.90 -36.84 -5.94
CA ASN A 104 -22.75 -36.08 -5.44
C ASN A 104 -22.61 -36.34 -3.95
N THR A 105 -21.40 -36.70 -3.53
CA THR A 105 -21.04 -36.77 -2.11
C THR A 105 -20.10 -35.59 -1.81
N PRO A 106 -20.44 -34.71 -0.86
CA PRO A 106 -19.55 -33.62 -0.49
C PRO A 106 -18.26 -34.18 0.12
N SER A 107 -17.12 -33.63 -0.28
CA SER A 107 -15.81 -33.91 0.30
C SER A 107 -15.14 -32.60 0.68
N MET A 108 -14.40 -32.62 1.79
CA MET A 108 -13.59 -31.50 2.24
C MET A 108 -12.13 -31.92 2.18
N ASP A 109 -11.29 -31.06 1.59
CA ASP A 109 -9.86 -31.31 1.45
C ASP A 109 -9.10 -30.22 2.19
N ALA A 110 -8.03 -30.60 2.90
CA ALA A 110 -7.10 -29.66 3.50
C ALA A 110 -6.05 -29.28 2.45
N ILE A 111 -5.98 -28.00 2.13
CA ILE A 111 -5.01 -27.43 1.19
C ILE A 111 -4.19 -26.33 1.86
N ILE A 112 -2.98 -26.14 1.37
CA ILE A 112 -2.10 -25.05 1.78
C ILE A 112 -1.69 -24.23 0.57
N VAL A 113 -1.75 -22.90 0.69
CA VAL A 113 -1.30 -21.99 -0.37
C VAL A 113 0.06 -21.43 0.05
N PRO A 114 1.14 -21.72 -0.69
CA PRO A 114 2.51 -21.33 -0.29
C PRO A 114 2.70 -19.86 0.06
N ILE A 115 2.12 -18.97 -0.74
CA ILE A 115 2.24 -17.53 -0.55
C ILE A 115 1.60 -17.04 0.76
N ASP A 116 0.62 -17.79 1.28
CA ASP A 116 -0.13 -17.44 2.48
C ASP A 116 0.62 -17.91 3.75
N ILE A 117 1.77 -18.61 3.61
CA ILE A 117 2.58 -19.12 4.71
C ILE A 117 3.68 -18.13 5.11
N PRO A 118 3.82 -17.81 6.42
CA PRO A 118 4.87 -16.92 6.90
C PRO A 118 6.26 -17.48 6.61
N LYS A 119 7.22 -16.58 6.36
CA LYS A 119 8.62 -16.95 6.09
C LYS A 119 9.42 -17.24 7.35
N GLU A 120 8.90 -16.82 8.50
CA GLU A 120 9.53 -17.04 9.80
C GLU A 120 9.46 -18.53 10.18
N LYS A 121 10.62 -19.15 10.38
CA LYS A 121 10.72 -20.58 10.70
C LYS A 121 9.94 -20.95 11.98
N GLU A 122 9.96 -20.08 12.98
CA GLU A 122 9.22 -20.29 14.24
C GLU A 122 7.71 -20.42 14.02
N LYS A 123 7.13 -19.58 13.15
CA LYS A 123 5.71 -19.66 12.79
C LYS A 123 5.40 -20.86 11.91
N GLN A 124 6.32 -21.24 11.03
CA GLN A 124 6.18 -22.47 10.24
C GLN A 124 6.11 -23.70 11.15
N ASP A 125 6.98 -23.76 12.16
CA ASP A 125 6.98 -24.85 13.15
C ASP A 125 5.68 -24.88 13.97
N GLU A 126 5.12 -23.71 14.32
CA GLU A 126 3.83 -23.60 14.99
C GLU A 126 2.68 -24.14 14.12
N ILE A 127 2.63 -23.72 12.84
CA ILE A 127 1.65 -24.20 11.87
C ILE A 127 1.79 -25.71 11.65
N ALA A 128 3.02 -26.21 11.52
CA ALA A 128 3.29 -27.63 11.36
C ALA A 128 2.72 -28.43 12.55
N ARG A 129 2.98 -27.99 13.78
CA ARG A 129 2.44 -28.63 15.00
C ARG A 129 0.91 -28.61 15.02
N LEU A 130 0.30 -27.49 14.63
CA LEU A 130 -1.15 -27.36 14.53
C LEU A 130 -1.72 -28.39 13.54
N LEU A 131 -1.15 -28.48 12.34
CA LEU A 131 -1.57 -29.39 11.28
C LEU A 131 -1.39 -30.86 11.69
N ILE A 132 -0.28 -31.22 12.32
CA ILE A 132 -0.03 -32.57 12.85
C ILE A 132 -1.09 -32.92 13.90
N SER A 133 -1.36 -32.01 14.84
CA SER A 133 -2.34 -32.25 15.91
C SER A 133 -3.78 -32.36 15.41
N THR A 134 -4.10 -31.71 14.29
CA THR A 134 -5.47 -31.62 13.78
C THR A 134 -5.78 -32.71 12.77
N PHE A 135 -4.86 -33.01 11.86
CA PHE A 135 -5.10 -33.91 10.74
C PHE A 135 -4.35 -35.24 10.86
N SER A 136 -3.63 -35.47 11.97
CA SER A 136 -2.77 -36.65 12.19
C SER A 136 -1.80 -36.89 11.03
N LEU A 137 -1.22 -35.81 10.52
CA LEU A 137 -0.24 -35.85 9.45
C LEU A 137 1.12 -36.30 9.98
N ASP A 138 1.89 -37.00 9.15
CA ASP A 138 3.29 -37.31 9.44
C ASP A 138 4.12 -36.02 9.35
N GLY A 139 4.82 -35.68 10.44
CA GLY A 139 5.64 -34.48 10.53
C GLY A 139 6.74 -34.44 9.48
N GLY A 140 7.29 -35.59 9.09
CA GLY A 140 8.32 -35.66 8.06
C GLY A 140 7.82 -35.19 6.69
N VAL A 141 6.56 -35.47 6.35
CA VAL A 141 5.95 -35.07 5.07
C VAL A 141 5.75 -33.55 5.01
N LEU A 142 5.33 -32.93 6.12
CA LEU A 142 5.14 -31.49 6.19
C LEU A 142 6.48 -30.73 6.07
N ASP A 143 7.53 -31.19 6.74
CA ASP A 143 8.85 -30.58 6.65
C ASP A 143 9.42 -30.63 5.22
N GLU A 144 9.20 -31.75 4.51
CA GLU A 144 9.56 -31.87 3.10
C GLU A 144 8.77 -30.89 2.21
N ILE A 145 7.47 -30.75 2.46
CA ILE A 145 6.62 -29.80 1.74
C ILE A 145 7.12 -28.37 1.96
N PHE A 146 7.40 -27.98 3.21
CA PHE A 146 7.89 -26.63 3.52
C PHE A 146 9.28 -26.34 2.93
N GLN A 147 10.17 -27.33 2.85
CA GLN A 147 11.49 -27.15 2.25
C GLN A 147 11.46 -27.06 0.72
N LYS A 148 10.62 -27.86 0.05
CA LYS A 148 10.55 -27.94 -1.42
C LYS A 148 9.58 -26.92 -2.02
N MET A 149 8.73 -26.31 -1.21
CA MET A 149 7.74 -25.31 -1.60
C MET A 149 8.40 -24.03 -2.13
N ASP A 150 7.99 -23.58 -3.32
CA ASP A 150 8.21 -22.19 -3.72
C ASP A 150 7.22 -21.29 -2.98
N GLN A 151 7.74 -20.52 -2.02
CA GLN A 151 6.97 -19.56 -1.21
C GLN A 151 6.32 -18.44 -2.04
N ARG A 152 6.66 -18.31 -3.33
CA ARG A 152 6.01 -17.34 -4.24
C ARG A 152 4.85 -17.93 -5.03
N SER A 153 4.63 -19.25 -4.94
CA SER A 153 3.61 -19.95 -5.70
C SER A 153 2.21 -19.68 -5.14
N LEU A 154 1.25 -19.47 -6.06
CA LEU A 154 -0.17 -19.36 -5.76
C LEU A 154 -0.90 -20.71 -5.88
N GLN A 155 -0.20 -21.76 -6.32
CA GLN A 155 -0.81 -23.06 -6.52
C GLN A 155 -1.06 -23.74 -5.17
N PRO A 156 -2.31 -24.11 -4.85
CA PRO A 156 -2.60 -24.83 -3.63
C PRO A 156 -1.98 -26.22 -3.69
N ILE A 157 -1.33 -26.63 -2.60
CA ILE A 157 -0.81 -27.97 -2.40
C ILE A 157 -1.80 -28.73 -1.52
N LEU A 158 -2.19 -29.93 -1.97
CA LEU A 158 -3.05 -30.82 -1.20
C LEU A 158 -2.27 -31.40 -0.03
N LEU A 159 -2.76 -31.20 1.19
CA LEU A 159 -2.21 -31.79 2.40
C LEU A 159 -2.89 -33.12 2.73
N LYS A 160 -4.23 -33.12 2.71
CA LYS A 160 -5.04 -34.30 3.03
C LYS A 160 -6.36 -34.25 2.26
N ALA A 161 -6.67 -35.31 1.54
CA ALA A 161 -7.97 -35.48 0.90
C ALA A 161 -8.99 -36.04 1.90
N GLN A 162 -10.26 -35.70 1.72
CA GLN A 162 -11.40 -36.27 2.45
C GLN A 162 -11.24 -36.19 3.98
N VAL A 163 -11.01 -34.98 4.47
CA VAL A 163 -10.94 -34.66 5.89
C VAL A 163 -12.29 -34.95 6.55
N SER A 164 -12.25 -35.53 7.76
CA SER A 164 -13.47 -35.82 8.52
C SER A 164 -14.11 -34.53 9.06
N GLN A 165 -15.41 -34.61 9.37
CA GLN A 165 -16.13 -33.48 9.97
C GLN A 165 -15.55 -33.08 11.33
N GLU A 166 -15.08 -34.05 12.12
CA GLU A 166 -14.46 -33.81 13.43
C GLU A 166 -13.15 -33.02 13.30
N GLU A 167 -12.26 -33.45 12.39
CA GLU A 167 -11.00 -32.75 12.11
C GLU A 167 -11.25 -31.32 11.59
N THR A 168 -12.26 -31.16 10.74
CA THR A 168 -12.66 -29.84 10.21
C THR A 168 -13.13 -28.91 11.32
N LEU A 169 -13.99 -29.41 12.21
CA LEU A 169 -14.49 -28.64 13.35
C LEU A 169 -13.37 -28.29 14.33
N LEU A 170 -12.44 -29.22 14.55
CA LEU A 170 -11.27 -28.99 15.41
C LEU A 170 -10.37 -27.90 14.83
N PHE A 171 -10.15 -27.90 13.51
CA PHE A 171 -9.40 -26.85 12.81
C PHE A 171 -10.07 -25.48 12.95
N LEU A 172 -11.38 -25.39 12.74
CA LEU A 172 -12.13 -24.12 12.82
C LEU A 172 -12.23 -23.55 14.25
N SER A 173 -12.02 -24.38 15.27
CA SER A 173 -12.11 -23.98 16.68
C SER A 173 -10.87 -23.29 17.24
N ARG A 174 -9.74 -23.34 16.51
CA ARG A 174 -8.46 -22.77 16.91
C ARG A 174 -8.17 -21.47 16.17
#